data_AF-A0A1I7XLB6-F1
#
_entry.id   AF-A0A1I7XLB6-F1
#
_cell.length_a   1.000
_cell.length_b   1.000
_cell.length_c   1.000
_cell.angle_alpha   90.00
_cell.angle_beta   90.00
_cell.angle_gamma   90.00
#
_symmetry.space_group_name_H-M   'P 1'
#
loop_
_entity.id
_entity.type
_entity.pdbx_description
1 polymer ?
#
loop_
_entity_poly.entity_id
_entity_poly.type
_entity_poly.pdbx_seq_one_letter_code
_entity_poly.pdbx_strand_id
1 'polypeptide(L)'
;MSALAAALYPLADSAGLWPSIISRFFTGFSQSSQLHFANEVVLRWAPKNESSLFFSILLASSQIGPLLTMILGGEMCSSKLGWEATYYILGGLTFINTIICVLLYTDKVEDSRFVSTEEKTLIMTGRVTPVNKAPVPYSSVVSDLSIWTSFILFTGYYVGMIVYQLYSPTFIKQVRIIRIAVCKLGKRTPRID
;
A
#
# COMPACT_ATOMS: atom_id res chain seq x y z
N MET A 1 -11.19 5.42 7.26
CA MET A 1 -10.58 6.77 7.40
C MET A 1 -9.84 7.21 6.13
N SER A 2 -9.05 6.33 5.49
CA SER A 2 -8.38 6.63 4.21
C SER A 2 -9.30 7.16 3.10
N ALA A 3 -10.48 6.56 2.88
CA ALA A 3 -11.42 6.98 1.83
C ALA A 3 -11.91 8.44 2.00
N LEU A 4 -12.21 8.83 3.24
CA LEU A 4 -12.68 10.18 3.57
C LEU A 4 -11.55 11.22 3.38
N ALA A 5 -10.33 10.89 3.80
CA ALA A 5 -9.16 11.75 3.62
C ALA A 5 -8.78 11.92 2.14
N ALA A 6 -8.95 10.87 1.32
CA ALA A 6 -8.73 10.95 -0.12
C ALA A 6 -9.79 11.79 -0.84
N ALA A 7 -11.06 11.67 -0.45
CA ALA A 7 -12.16 12.46 -1.02
C ALA A 7 -12.10 13.94 -0.61
N LEU A 8 -11.59 14.25 0.59
CA LEU A 8 -11.38 15.64 1.03
C LEU A 8 -10.16 16.30 0.38
N TYR A 9 -9.25 15.55 -0.24
CA TYR A 9 -8.01 16.11 -0.79
C TYR A 9 -8.20 17.21 -1.85
N PRO A 10 -9.07 17.07 -2.87
CA PRO A 10 -9.32 18.16 -3.81
C PRO A 10 -9.97 19.40 -3.17
N LEU A 11 -10.89 19.22 -2.20
CA LEU A 11 -11.45 20.34 -1.44
C LEU A 11 -10.39 21.02 -0.56
N ALA A 12 -9.50 20.23 0.05
CA ALA A 12 -8.42 20.74 0.89
C ALA A 12 -7.40 21.55 0.09
N ASP A 13 -7.11 21.15 -1.15
CA ASP A 13 -6.22 21.88 -2.06
C ASP A 13 -6.76 23.28 -2.39
N SER A 14 -8.07 23.38 -2.63
CA SER A 14 -8.73 24.68 -2.86
C SER A 14 -8.76 25.60 -1.62
N ALA A 15 -8.65 25.03 -0.42
CA ALA A 15 -8.71 25.74 0.86
C ALA A 15 -7.33 26.19 1.39
N GLY A 16 -6.23 25.78 0.75
CA GLY A 16 -4.86 26.21 1.04
C GLY A 16 -3.91 25.10 1.50
N LEU A 17 -2.68 25.47 1.88
CA LEU A 17 -1.61 24.51 2.20
C LEU A 17 -1.87 23.68 3.47
N TRP A 18 -2.42 24.33 4.52
CA TRP A 18 -2.62 23.70 5.82
C TRP A 18 -3.63 22.53 5.81
N PRO A 19 -4.83 22.67 5.19
CA PRO A 19 -5.77 21.55 5.03
C PRO A 19 -5.17 20.36 4.26
N SER A 20 -4.34 20.63 3.24
CA SER A 20 -3.67 19.59 2.46
C SER A 20 -2.65 18.79 3.28
N ILE A 21 -1.92 19.44 4.20
CA ILE A 21 -1.00 18.74 5.11
C ILE A 21 -1.77 17.85 6.09
N ILE A 22 -2.88 18.37 6.65
CA ILE A 22 -3.70 17.63 7.62
C ILE A 22 -4.32 16.38 6.96
N SER A 23 -4.90 16.53 5.76
CA SER A 23 -5.48 15.39 5.04
C SER A 23 -4.42 14.32 4.71
N ARG A 24 -3.20 14.73 4.38
CA ARG A 24 -2.04 13.84 4.17
C ARG A 24 -1.60 13.10 5.42
N PHE A 25 -1.59 13.78 6.57
CA PHE A 25 -1.29 13.14 7.85
C PHE A 25 -2.28 12.01 8.17
N PHE A 26 -3.58 12.26 8.00
CA PHE A 26 -4.61 11.23 8.24
C PHE A 26 -4.54 10.05 7.27
N THR A 27 -4.16 10.28 6.01
CA THR A 27 -3.95 9.18 5.05
C THR A 27 -2.76 8.34 5.47
N GLY A 28 -1.63 8.95 5.85
CA GLY A 28 -0.45 8.23 6.36
C GLY A 28 -0.74 7.45 7.64
N PHE A 29 -1.46 8.05 8.59
CA PHE A 29 -1.89 7.37 9.81
C PHE A 29 -2.74 6.14 9.51
N SER A 30 -3.73 6.28 8.62
CA SER A 30 -4.57 5.14 8.23
C SER A 30 -3.78 4.03 7.53
N GLN A 31 -2.78 4.38 6.70
CA GLN A 31 -1.95 3.40 6.00
C GLN A 31 -1.08 2.57 6.97
N SER A 32 -0.60 3.17 8.08
CA SER A 32 0.21 2.44 9.06
C SER A 32 -0.53 1.24 9.69
N SER A 33 -1.82 1.39 9.94
CA SER A 33 -2.66 0.34 10.55
C SER A 33 -2.92 -0.85 9.61
N GLN A 34 -2.72 -0.69 8.31
CA GLN A 34 -3.09 -1.68 7.29
C GLN A 34 -2.28 -2.99 7.41
N LEU A 35 -0.97 -2.90 7.66
CA LEU A 35 -0.11 -4.09 7.76
C LEU A 35 -0.45 -4.94 8.98
N HIS A 36 -0.77 -4.30 10.10
CA HIS A 36 -1.19 -5.00 11.31
C HIS A 36 -2.52 -5.72 11.10
N PHE A 37 -3.48 -5.06 10.44
CA PHE A 37 -4.75 -5.68 10.11
C PHE A 37 -4.57 -6.87 9.17
N ALA A 38 -3.80 -6.73 8.09
CA ALA A 38 -3.54 -7.83 7.16
C ALA A 38 -2.93 -9.05 7.88
N ASN A 39 -1.98 -8.83 8.79
CA ASN A 39 -1.36 -9.90 9.56
C ASN A 39 -2.37 -10.57 10.52
N GLU A 40 -3.17 -9.80 11.26
CA GLU A 40 -4.23 -10.34 12.12
C GLU A 40 -5.26 -11.16 11.34
N VAL A 41 -5.64 -10.72 10.14
CA VAL A 41 -6.57 -11.46 9.27
C VAL A 41 -5.95 -12.80 8.89
N VAL A 42 -4.68 -12.83 8.46
CA VAL A 42 -3.99 -14.08 8.10
C VAL A 42 -3.88 -15.02 9.29
N LEU A 43 -3.48 -14.52 10.46
CA LEU A 43 -3.34 -15.33 11.67
C LEU A 43 -4.67 -15.93 12.15
N ARG A 44 -5.79 -15.23 11.89
CA ARG A 44 -7.12 -15.68 12.33
C ARG A 44 -7.82 -16.56 11.32
N TRP A 45 -7.66 -16.31 10.02
CA TRP A 45 -8.44 -16.90 8.93
C TRP A 45 -7.65 -17.87 8.03
N ALA A 46 -6.32 -17.79 7.96
CA ALA A 46 -5.56 -18.66 7.09
C ALA A 46 -5.18 -19.99 7.78
N PRO A 47 -5.27 -21.14 7.10
CA PRO A 47 -4.68 -22.38 7.56
C PRO A 47 -3.15 -22.21 7.67
N LYS A 48 -2.51 -22.76 8.70
CA LYS A 48 -1.04 -22.61 8.90
C LYS A 48 -0.21 -22.95 7.66
N ASN A 49 -0.59 -24.02 6.96
CA ASN A 49 0.13 -24.51 5.79
C ASN A 49 0.10 -23.51 4.61
N GLU A 50 -0.93 -22.66 4.53
CA GLU A 50 -1.17 -21.75 3.41
C GLU A 50 -1.15 -20.27 3.83
N SER A 51 -0.81 -19.99 5.09
CA SER A 51 -0.78 -18.65 5.66
C SER A 51 0.15 -17.69 4.90
N SER A 52 1.30 -18.17 4.44
CA SER A 52 2.24 -17.40 3.63
C SER A 52 1.69 -17.08 2.23
N LEU A 53 0.95 -17.99 1.62
CA LEU A 53 0.31 -17.76 0.31
C LEU A 53 -0.80 -16.70 0.45
N PHE A 54 -1.64 -16.84 1.47
CA PHE A 54 -2.70 -15.86 1.75
C PHE A 54 -2.13 -14.47 2.02
N PHE A 55 -1.07 -14.37 2.83
CA PHE A 55 -0.37 -13.12 3.08
C PHE A 55 0.28 -12.55 1.81
N SER A 56 0.86 -13.39 0.96
CA SER A 56 1.47 -12.96 -0.31
C SER A 56 0.45 -12.40 -1.29
N ILE A 57 -0.74 -13.00 -1.37
CA ILE A 57 -1.86 -12.48 -2.19
C ILE A 57 -2.32 -11.12 -1.68
N LEU A 58 -2.45 -10.96 -0.35
CA LEU A 58 -2.78 -9.68 0.27
C LEU A 58 -1.72 -8.60 -0.05
N LEU A 59 -0.43 -8.94 0.05
CA LEU A 59 0.65 -8.03 -0.32
C LEU A 59 0.67 -7.70 -1.82
N ALA A 60 0.39 -8.67 -2.70
CA ALA A 60 0.32 -8.42 -4.14
C ALA A 60 -0.75 -7.39 -4.49
N SER A 61 -1.91 -7.42 -3.81
CA SER A 61 -2.97 -6.43 -4.01
C SER A 61 -2.50 -4.99 -3.72
N SER A 62 -1.60 -4.81 -2.74
CA SER A 62 -1.06 -3.49 -2.38
C SER A 62 -0.16 -2.89 -3.46
N GLN A 63 0.44 -3.72 -4.31
CA GLN A 63 1.27 -3.28 -5.44
C GLN A 63 0.44 -3.01 -6.70
N ILE A 64 -0.68 -3.71 -6.87
CA ILE A 64 -1.60 -3.54 -8.01
C ILE A 64 -2.39 -2.22 -7.89
N GLY A 65 -2.80 -1.83 -6.69
CA GLY A 65 -3.57 -0.59 -6.47
C GLY A 65 -2.92 0.68 -7.02
N PRO A 66 -1.63 0.95 -6.70
CA PRO A 66 -0.90 2.09 -7.25
C PRO A 66 -0.78 2.07 -8.79
N LEU A 67 -0.66 0.89 -9.41
CA LEU A 67 -0.60 0.76 -10.86
C LEU A 67 -1.92 1.20 -11.51
N LEU A 68 -3.05 0.73 -10.98
CA LEU A 68 -4.38 1.15 -11.45
C LEU A 68 -4.60 2.65 -11.25
N THR A 69 -4.15 3.18 -10.10
CA THR A 69 -4.22 4.61 -9.79
C THR A 69 -3.43 5.45 -10.78
N MET A 70 -2.24 4.99 -11.18
CA MET A 70 -1.40 5.69 -12.15
C MET A 70 -2.04 5.72 -13.55
N ILE A 71 -2.65 4.61 -13.99
CA ILE A 71 -3.35 4.54 -15.28
C ILE A 71 -4.56 5.48 -15.28
N LEU A 72 -5.42 5.38 -14.26
CA LEU A 72 -6.60 6.24 -14.12
C LEU A 72 -6.20 7.72 -14.03
N GLY A 73 -5.13 8.04 -13.29
CA GLY A 73 -4.60 9.39 -13.21
C GLY A 73 -4.11 9.92 -14.57
N GLY A 74 -3.43 9.09 -15.37
CA GLY A 74 -2.95 9.45 -16.70
C GLY A 74 -4.08 9.73 -17.70
N GLU A 75 -5.08 8.85 -17.75
CA GLU A 75 -6.24 9.00 -18.64
C GLU A 75 -7.06 10.25 -18.27
N MET A 76 -7.29 10.47 -16.98
CA MET A 76 -8.11 11.59 -16.51
C MET A 76 -7.40 12.94 -16.62
N CYS A 77 -6.07 12.99 -16.51
CA CYS A 77 -5.31 14.23 -16.76
C CYS A 77 -5.44 14.73 -18.21
N SER A 78 -5.78 13.86 -19.16
CA SER A 78 -6.01 14.23 -20.56
C SER A 78 -7.45 14.67 -20.84
N SER A 79 -8.37 14.44 -19.89
CA SER A 79 -9.79 14.71 -20.05
C SER A 79 -10.20 16.07 -19.44
N LYS A 80 -11.29 16.65 -19.92
CA LYS A 80 -11.77 17.99 -19.51
C LYS A 80 -12.22 18.07 -18.04
N LEU A 81 -12.43 16.93 -17.37
CA LEU A 81 -12.82 16.84 -15.97
C LEU A 81 -11.67 17.10 -14.98
N GLY A 82 -10.43 17.23 -15.47
CA GLY A 82 -9.27 17.54 -14.64
C GLY A 82 -8.88 16.41 -13.69
N TRP A 83 -7.95 16.70 -12.79
CA TRP A 83 -7.35 15.73 -11.86
C TRP A 83 -8.28 15.35 -10.70
N GLU A 84 -9.27 16.19 -10.37
CA GLU A 84 -10.17 16.01 -9.23
C GLU A 84 -11.10 14.80 -9.41
N ALA A 85 -11.54 14.52 -10.63
CA ALA A 85 -12.42 13.38 -10.94
C ALA A 85 -11.80 12.03 -10.55
N THR A 86 -10.48 11.90 -10.66
CA THR A 86 -9.73 10.70 -10.25
C THR A 86 -9.87 10.43 -8.75
N TYR A 87 -9.84 11.48 -7.93
CA TYR A 87 -9.98 11.37 -6.47
C TYR A 87 -11.40 10.96 -6.08
N TYR A 88 -12.42 11.47 -6.77
CA TYR A 88 -13.81 11.07 -6.52
C TYR A 88 -14.07 9.59 -6.88
N ILE A 89 -13.56 9.12 -8.02
CA ILE A 89 -13.72 7.72 -8.44
C ILE A 89 -13.01 6.77 -7.49
N LEU A 90 -11.74 7.06 -7.17
CA LEU A 90 -10.96 6.24 -6.24
C LEU A 90 -11.53 6.28 -4.82
N GLY A 91 -12.01 7.44 -4.36
CA GLY A 91 -12.71 7.59 -3.09
C GLY A 91 -13.99 6.73 -3.04
N GLY A 92 -14.80 6.77 -4.09
CA GLY A 92 -16.01 5.94 -4.21
C GLY A 92 -15.71 4.45 -4.21
N LEU A 93 -14.73 4.01 -5.00
CA LEU A 93 -14.28 2.60 -5.04
C LEU A 93 -13.82 2.11 -3.66
N THR A 94 -13.06 2.94 -2.95
CA THR A 94 -12.58 2.62 -1.59
C THR A 94 -13.73 2.57 -0.59
N PHE A 95 -14.74 3.45 -0.73
CA PHE A 95 -15.92 3.45 0.13
C PHE A 95 -16.77 2.20 -0.08
N ILE A 96 -17.03 1.81 -1.33
CA ILE A 96 -17.74 0.57 -1.68
C ILE A 96 -16.98 -0.64 -1.13
N ASN A 97 -15.66 -0.69 -1.34
CA ASN A 97 -14.83 -1.77 -0.79
C ASN A 97 -14.90 -1.83 0.74
N THR A 98 -14.95 -0.67 1.42
CA THR A 98 -15.11 -0.61 2.88
C THR A 98 -16.45 -1.20 3.32
N ILE A 99 -17.55 -0.88 2.63
CA ILE A 99 -18.87 -1.45 2.93
C ILE A 99 -18.85 -2.97 2.74
N ILE A 100 -18.30 -3.45 1.63
CA ILE A 100 -18.17 -4.88 1.36
C ILE A 100 -17.35 -5.56 2.46
N CYS A 101 -16.22 -4.98 2.86
CA CYS A 101 -15.41 -5.49 3.95
C CYS A 101 -16.18 -5.53 5.28
N VAL A 102 -16.95 -4.50 5.64
CA VAL A 102 -17.74 -4.50 6.88
C VAL A 102 -18.84 -5.57 6.85
N LEU A 103 -19.45 -5.82 5.69
CA LEU A 103 -20.50 -6.85 5.55
C LEU A 103 -19.93 -8.27 5.57
N LEU A 104 -18.74 -8.48 5.01
CA LEU A 104 -18.11 -9.80 4.90
C LEU A 104 -17.24 -10.16 6.10
N TYR A 105 -16.62 -9.17 6.76
CA TYR A 105 -15.69 -9.39 7.86
C TYR A 105 -16.44 -9.62 9.16
N THR A 106 -16.23 -10.79 9.77
CA THR A 106 -16.73 -11.12 11.10
C THR A 106 -15.54 -11.45 12.01
N ASP A 107 -15.46 -10.83 13.19
CA ASP A 107 -14.30 -11.00 14.10
C ASP A 107 -14.08 -12.45 14.57
N LYS A 108 -15.13 -13.28 14.54
CA LYS A 108 -15.10 -14.69 14.89
C LYS A 108 -15.37 -15.56 13.66
N VAL A 109 -14.38 -16.37 13.28
CA VAL A 109 -14.53 -17.43 12.28
C VAL A 109 -15.63 -18.43 12.68
N GLU A 110 -15.86 -18.59 13.97
CA GLU A 110 -16.90 -19.46 14.56
C GLU A 110 -18.32 -18.99 14.18
N ASP A 111 -18.60 -17.69 14.23
CA ASP A 111 -19.89 -17.06 13.90
C ASP A 111 -20.05 -16.77 12.40
N SER A 112 -19.02 -17.04 11.59
CA SER A 112 -19.11 -16.79 10.15
C SER A 112 -20.15 -17.72 9.52
N ARG A 113 -21.16 -17.12 8.87
CA ARG A 113 -22.26 -17.81 8.18
C ARG A 113 -21.84 -18.42 6.83
N PHE A 114 -20.67 -17.99 6.32
CA PHE A 114 -20.17 -18.33 4.98
C PHE A 114 -19.06 -19.39 4.96
N VAL A 115 -18.53 -19.81 6.12
CA VAL A 115 -17.43 -20.79 6.19
C VAL A 115 -18.01 -22.19 6.47
N SER A 116 -17.62 -23.16 5.64
CA SER A 116 -18.02 -24.56 5.80
C SER A 116 -17.49 -25.14 7.11
N THR A 117 -18.26 -26.05 7.72
CA THR A 117 -17.89 -26.71 8.98
C THR A 117 -16.53 -27.43 8.90
N GLU A 118 -16.18 -27.95 7.71
CA GLU A 118 -14.88 -28.59 7.44
C GLU A 118 -13.70 -27.60 7.42
N GLU A 119 -13.93 -26.39 6.93
CA GLU A 119 -12.91 -25.34 6.89
C GLU A 119 -12.68 -24.75 8.29
N LYS A 120 -13.75 -24.63 9.10
CA LYS A 120 -13.66 -24.24 10.52
C LYS A 120 -12.77 -25.19 11.32
N THR A 121 -12.93 -26.51 11.14
CA THR A 121 -12.13 -27.50 11.86
C THR A 121 -10.68 -27.49 11.41
N LEU A 122 -10.38 -27.31 10.12
CA LEU A 122 -9.01 -27.16 9.62
C LEU A 122 -8.29 -25.93 10.20
N ILE A 123 -8.98 -24.78 10.28
CA ILE A 123 -8.43 -23.55 10.87
C ILE A 123 -8.20 -23.72 12.38
N MET A 124 -9.14 -24.35 13.11
CA MET A 124 -9.02 -24.56 14.56
C MET A 124 -7.92 -25.57 14.92
N THR A 125 -7.79 -26.66 14.17
CA THR A 125 -6.78 -27.71 14.42
C THR A 125 -5.36 -27.18 14.21
N GLY A 126 -5.21 -26.20 13.31
CA GLY A 126 -3.95 -25.52 13.06
C GLY A 126 -3.58 -24.45 14.08
N ARG A 127 -4.47 -23.96 14.96
CA ARG A 127 -4.12 -22.87 15.88
C ARG A 127 -3.15 -23.33 16.96
N VAL A 128 -2.02 -22.63 17.11
CA VAL A 128 -1.34 -22.61 18.42
C VAL A 128 -2.27 -21.79 19.31
N THR A 129 -2.91 -22.42 20.29
CA THR A 129 -3.64 -21.69 21.33
C THR A 129 -2.69 -20.63 21.88
N PRO A 130 -3.14 -19.37 22.07
CA PRO A 130 -2.29 -18.36 22.67
C PRO A 130 -1.97 -18.84 24.09
N VAL A 131 -0.78 -19.41 24.26
CA VAL A 131 -0.17 -19.61 25.58
C VAL A 131 -0.28 -18.25 26.27
N ASN A 132 -0.89 -18.26 27.46
CA ASN A 132 -1.14 -17.10 28.32
C ASN A 132 -0.16 -15.97 28.04
N LYS A 133 -0.68 -14.77 27.75
CA LYS A 133 0.08 -13.53 27.57
C LYS A 133 0.99 -13.31 28.78
N ALA A 134 2.17 -13.92 28.78
CA ALA A 134 3.22 -13.58 29.71
C ALA A 134 3.59 -12.12 29.41
N PRO A 135 3.81 -11.28 30.45
CA PRO A 135 4.19 -9.90 30.23
C PRO A 135 5.46 -9.87 29.39
N VAL A 136 5.36 -9.29 28.20
CA VAL A 136 6.49 -9.17 27.28
C VAL A 136 7.53 -8.30 27.97
N PRO A 137 8.78 -8.75 28.17
CA PRO A 137 9.80 -7.98 28.86
C PRO A 137 10.30 -6.84 27.96
N TYR A 138 9.54 -5.74 27.92
CA TYR A 138 9.82 -4.59 27.04
C TYR A 138 11.23 -4.04 27.25
N SER A 139 11.71 -3.96 28.49
CA SER A 139 13.06 -3.45 28.79
C SER A 139 14.17 -4.30 28.16
N SER A 140 14.03 -5.63 28.12
CA SER A 140 15.01 -6.52 27.52
C SER A 140 15.02 -6.43 26.00
N VAL A 141 13.85 -6.16 25.40
CA VAL A 141 13.69 -5.93 23.96
C VAL A 141 14.37 -4.62 23.53
N VAL A 142 14.30 -3.55 24.33
CA VAL A 142 14.95 -2.27 23.96
C VAL A 142 16.47 -2.32 24.15
N SER A 143 16.98 -3.18 25.04
CA SER A 143 18.42 -3.33 25.29
C SER A 143 19.13 -4.27 24.33
N ASP A 144 18.41 -5.04 23.51
CA ASP A 144 19.01 -6.00 22.58
C ASP A 144 19.53 -5.31 21.30
N LEU A 145 20.81 -5.50 21.03
CA LEU A 145 21.50 -4.97 19.84
C LEU A 145 20.93 -5.55 18.53
N SER A 146 20.43 -6.79 18.56
CA SER A 146 19.88 -7.45 17.37
C SER A 146 18.63 -6.72 16.81
N ILE A 147 17.83 -6.14 17.70
CA ILE A 147 16.63 -5.40 17.33
C ILE A 147 16.99 -4.06 16.68
N TRP A 148 17.97 -3.35 17.26
CA TRP A 148 18.45 -2.08 16.70
C TRP A 148 19.11 -2.26 15.33
N THR A 149 19.93 -3.30 15.16
CA THR A 149 20.56 -3.60 13.86
C THR A 149 19.52 -3.96 12.80
N SER A 150 18.51 -4.76 13.16
CA SER A 150 17.39 -5.09 12.28
C SER A 150 16.58 -3.85 11.90
N PHE A 151 16.33 -2.94 12.86
CA PHE A 151 15.62 -1.70 12.62
C PHE A 151 16.36 -0.78 11.65
N ILE A 152 17.67 -0.59 11.84
CA ILE A 152 18.51 0.22 10.95
C ILE A 152 18.56 -0.39 9.55
N LEU A 153 18.76 -1.71 9.45
CA LEU A 153 18.79 -2.42 8.17
C LEU A 153 17.47 -2.28 7.41
N PHE A 154 16.35 -2.50 8.10
CA PHE A 154 15.02 -2.38 7.51
C PHE A 154 14.73 -0.95 7.07
N THR A 155 15.07 0.03 7.91
CA THR A 155 14.92 1.46 7.55
C THR A 155 15.76 1.80 6.31
N GLY A 156 17.02 1.36 6.24
CA GLY A 156 17.88 1.56 5.08
C GLY A 156 17.31 0.90 3.81
N TYR A 157 16.79 -0.32 3.92
CA TYR A 157 16.14 -1.02 2.83
C TYR A 157 14.91 -0.26 2.30
N TYR A 158 14.02 0.20 3.18
CA TYR A 158 12.81 0.94 2.78
C TYR A 158 13.13 2.31 2.18
N VAL A 159 14.07 3.05 2.75
CA VAL A 159 14.52 4.33 2.18
C VAL A 159 15.10 4.11 0.79
N GLY A 160 15.95 3.09 0.60
CA GLY A 160 16.50 2.74 -0.70
C GLY A 160 15.43 2.38 -1.74
N MET A 161 14.44 1.58 -1.34
CA MET A 161 13.31 1.21 -2.18
C MET A 161 12.47 2.41 -2.62
N ILE A 162 12.12 3.31 -1.69
CA ILE A 162 11.32 4.51 -1.99
C ILE A 162 12.07 5.46 -2.92
N VAL A 163 13.36 5.69 -2.66
CA VAL A 163 14.23 6.52 -3.52
C VAL A 163 14.29 5.91 -4.93
N TYR A 164 14.52 4.60 -5.03
CA TYR A 164 14.55 3.92 -6.32
C TYR A 164 13.24 4.09 -7.10
N GLN A 165 12.09 3.90 -6.45
CA GLN A 165 10.78 4.05 -7.07
C GLN A 165 10.49 5.49 -7.52
N LEU A 166 10.89 6.49 -6.74
CA LEU A 166 10.65 7.91 -7.05
C LEU A 166 11.51 8.41 -8.20
N TYR A 167 12.78 8.01 -8.24
CA TYR A 167 13.72 8.47 -9.27
C TYR A 167 13.71 7.62 -10.55
N SER A 168 13.17 6.40 -10.51
CA SER A 168 13.00 5.53 -11.68
C SER A 168 12.39 6.24 -12.91
N PRO A 169 11.22 6.92 -12.82
CA PRO A 169 10.65 7.63 -13.96
C PRO A 169 11.51 8.81 -14.45
N THR A 170 12.19 9.51 -13.52
CA THR A 170 13.07 10.64 -13.84
C THR A 170 14.30 10.19 -14.61
N PHE A 171 14.92 9.08 -14.18
CA PHE A 171 16.08 8.48 -14.84
C PHE A 171 15.75 8.05 -16.28
N ILE A 172 14.63 7.36 -16.48
CA ILE A 172 14.18 6.93 -17.82
C ILE A 172 13.93 8.14 -18.74
N LYS A 173 13.32 9.21 -18.20
CA LYS A 173 13.06 10.44 -18.97
C LYS A 173 14.37 11.13 -19.38
N GLN A 174 15.33 11.26 -18.47
CA GLN A 174 16.62 11.90 -18.73
C GLN A 174 17.43 11.13 -19.78
N VAL A 175 17.53 9.80 -19.65
CA VAL A 175 18.24 8.96 -20.63
C VAL A 175 17.57 9.05 -22.01
N ARG A 176 16.24 9.03 -22.08
CA ARG A 176 15.51 9.16 -23.36
C ARG A 176 15.73 10.53 -24.00
N ILE A 177 15.74 11.62 -23.22
CA ILE A 177 16.01 12.98 -23.70
C ILE A 177 17.45 13.08 -24.24
N ILE A 178 18.43 12.54 -23.51
CA ILE A 178 19.85 12.51 -23.94
C ILE A 178 19.98 11.74 -25.26
N ARG A 179 19.34 10.58 -25.39
CA ARG A 179 19.38 9.77 -26.63
C ARG A 179 18.77 10.52 -27.83
N ILE A 180 17.66 11.24 -27.62
CA ILE A 180 17.03 12.07 -28.67
C ILE A 180 17.92 13.26 -29.03
N ALA A 181 18.55 13.91 -28.05
CA ALA A 181 19.48 15.02 -28.27
C ALA A 181 20.71 14.59 -29.07
N VAL A 182 21.33 13.46 -28.71
CA VAL A 182 22.47 12.87 -29.45
C VAL A 182 22.06 12.48 -30.87
N CYS A 183 20.89 11.86 -31.06
CA CYS A 183 20.39 11.48 -32.38
C CYS A 183 20.07 12.70 -33.28
N LYS A 184 19.59 13.80 -32.69
CA LYS A 184 19.39 15.08 -33.41
C LYS A 184 20.72 15.75 -33.78
N LEU A 185 21.74 15.66 -32.93
CA LEU A 185 23.07 16.20 -33.21
C LEU A 185 23.81 15.39 -34.29
N GLY A 186 23.70 14.05 -34.27
CA GLY A 186 24.27 13.19 -35.32
C GLY A 186 23.63 13.35 -36.71
N LYS A 187 22.40 13.89 -36.79
CA LYS A 187 21.75 14.26 -38.06
C LYS A 187 22.08 15.68 -38.54
N ARG A 188 22.72 16.51 -37.71
CA ARG A 188 23.05 17.92 -38.03
C ARG A 188 24.49 18.15 -38.49
N THR A 189 25.36 17.16 -38.40
CA THR A 189 26.67 17.19 -39.06
C THR A 189 26.48 17.05 -40.57
N PRO A 190 26.74 18.09 -41.39
CA PRO A 190 26.84 17.90 -42.83
C PRO A 190 28.01 16.95 -43.09
N ARG A 191 27.76 15.91 -43.88
CA ARG A 191 28.81 15.06 -44.43
C ARG A 191 29.66 15.97 -45.31
N ILE A 192 30.87 16.29 -44.84
CA ILE A 192 31.86 17.02 -45.61
C ILE A 192 32.46 15.96 -46.54
N ASP A 193 31.84 15.81 -47.71
CA ASP A 193 32.46 15.14 -48.87
C ASP A 193 33.37 16.15 -49.60
#